data_AF-A0A533ZT23-F1
#
_entry.id   AF-A0A533ZT23-F1
#
_cell.length_a   1.000
_cell.length_b   1.000
_cell.length_c   1.000
_cell.angle_alpha   90.00
_cell.angle_beta   90.00
_cell.angle_gamma   90.00
#
_symmetry.space_group_name_H-M   'P 1'
#
loop_
_entity.id
_entity.type
_entity.pdbx_description
1 polymer ?
#
loop_
_entity_poly.entity_id
_entity_poly.type
_entity_poly.pdbx_seq_one_letter_code
_entity_poly.pdbx_strand_id
1 'polypeptide(L)'
;MTCPRCANQNSPDAAHCSRCGQPLSVSSAAPAASLLTELALWREFIGPRAEYYLERFRLFREGERERFAPTWHWPAFGVGWLWYLYRKMYLHAGVFLFGGLLPMVLGAGLVGVVIWNVFAAVAANYLYYMHIKLSLVLIEQRAGLDETARHRLITDAGGVQPYVWWLGIGLMAVAIAAGIMEAPAPVTPPSSGAPA
;
A
#
# COMPACT_ATOMS: atom_id res chain seq x y z
N MET A 1 -27.13 21.05 -28.37
CA MET A 1 -26.72 19.71 -28.86
C MET A 1 -27.92 18.93 -29.39
N THR A 2 -27.72 18.05 -30.37
CA THR A 2 -28.80 17.30 -31.03
C THR A 2 -28.92 15.90 -30.43
N CYS A 3 -30.13 15.48 -30.07
CA CYS A 3 -30.37 14.14 -29.54
C CYS A 3 -30.12 13.06 -30.60
N PRO A 4 -29.31 12.02 -30.33
CA PRO A 4 -29.01 10.98 -31.32
C PRO A 4 -30.19 10.03 -31.61
N ARG A 5 -31.22 10.02 -30.75
CA ARG A 5 -32.40 9.15 -30.92
C ARG A 5 -33.59 9.81 -31.58
N CYS A 6 -33.85 11.08 -31.27
CA CYS A 6 -35.04 11.78 -31.77
C CYS A 6 -34.74 13.07 -32.53
N ALA A 7 -33.46 13.37 -32.77
CA ALA A 7 -32.98 14.57 -33.46
C ALA A 7 -33.44 15.92 -32.86
N ASN A 8 -34.00 15.93 -31.64
CA ASN A 8 -34.43 17.15 -30.98
C ASN A 8 -33.23 18.02 -30.59
N GLN A 9 -33.33 19.33 -30.82
CA GLN A 9 -32.35 20.30 -30.35
C GLN A 9 -32.57 20.54 -28.85
N ASN A 10 -31.49 20.40 -28.08
CA ASN A 10 -31.49 20.63 -26.63
C ASN A 10 -30.39 21.64 -26.28
N SER A 11 -30.56 22.30 -25.13
CA SER A 11 -29.52 23.16 -24.53
C SER A 11 -28.19 22.37 -24.42
N PRO A 12 -27.03 23.01 -24.64
CA PRO A 12 -25.73 22.35 -24.47
C PRO A 12 -25.53 21.74 -23.07
N ASP A 13 -26.21 22.24 -22.04
CA ASP A 13 -26.09 21.75 -20.66
C ASP A 13 -27.22 20.79 -20.23
N ALA A 14 -28.09 20.37 -21.16
CA ALA A 14 -29.23 19.52 -20.84
C ALA A 14 -28.81 18.08 -20.54
N ALA A 15 -28.94 17.62 -19.30
CA ALA A 15 -28.62 16.23 -18.93
C ALA A 15 -29.49 15.18 -19.65
N HIS A 16 -30.74 15.54 -19.99
CA HIS A 16 -31.70 14.67 -20.67
C HIS A 16 -32.39 15.43 -21.81
N CYS A 17 -32.82 14.68 -22.82
CA CYS A 17 -33.58 15.21 -23.93
C CYS A 17 -34.97 15.61 -23.47
N SER A 18 -35.34 16.88 -23.69
CA SER A 18 -36.65 17.44 -23.32
C SER A 18 -37.83 16.77 -24.03
N ARG A 19 -37.58 16.05 -25.13
CA ARG A 19 -38.63 15.41 -25.94
C ARG A 19 -38.76 13.91 -25.71
N CYS A 20 -37.65 13.17 -25.65
CA CYS A 20 -37.69 11.70 -25.58
C CYS A 20 -37.13 11.11 -24.28
N GLY A 21 -36.67 11.97 -23.36
CA GLY A 21 -36.09 11.55 -22.07
C GLY A 21 -34.72 10.86 -22.18
N GLN A 22 -34.15 10.74 -23.38
CA GLN A 22 -32.83 10.13 -23.54
C GLN A 22 -31.76 10.95 -22.80
N PRO A 23 -30.88 10.34 -21.99
CA PRO A 23 -29.73 11.04 -21.43
C PRO A 23 -28.87 11.61 -22.58
N LEU A 24 -28.61 12.91 -22.53
CA LEU A 24 -27.79 13.63 -23.50
C LEU A 24 -26.38 13.93 -22.97
N SER A 25 -26.07 13.44 -21.78
CA SER A 25 -24.74 13.50 -21.19
C SER A 25 -24.15 12.10 -21.10
N VAL A 26 -23.25 11.76 -22.02
CA VAL A 26 -22.03 11.10 -21.60
C VAL A 26 -20.95 12.14 -21.78
N SER A 27 -20.74 12.87 -20.68
CA SER A 27 -19.56 13.66 -20.47
C SER A 27 -18.33 12.82 -20.80
N SER A 28 -17.71 13.05 -21.96
CA SER A 28 -16.43 12.43 -22.32
C SER A 28 -15.27 13.12 -21.57
N ALA A 29 -15.51 14.31 -21.01
CA ALA A 29 -14.57 15.05 -20.17
C ALA A 29 -14.68 14.72 -18.67
N ALA A 30 -15.85 14.32 -18.15
CA ALA A 30 -16.01 13.98 -16.73
C ALA A 30 -15.23 12.75 -16.25
N PRO A 31 -15.15 11.61 -16.98
CA PRO A 31 -14.39 10.46 -16.49
C PRO A 31 -12.88 10.74 -16.46
N ALA A 32 -12.39 11.58 -17.38
CA ALA A 32 -11.00 12.04 -17.35
C ALA A 32 -10.76 13.02 -16.19
N ALA A 33 -11.67 13.98 -15.98
CA ALA A 33 -11.57 14.95 -14.89
C ALA A 33 -11.69 14.30 -13.50
N SER A 34 -12.58 13.32 -13.33
CA SER A 34 -12.73 12.57 -12.08
C SER A 34 -11.51 11.69 -11.80
N LEU A 35 -10.94 11.03 -12.81
CA LEU A 35 -9.70 10.27 -12.69
C LEU A 35 -8.52 11.17 -12.31
N LEU A 36 -8.37 12.34 -12.94
CA LEU A 36 -7.30 13.28 -12.62
C LEU A 36 -7.42 13.81 -11.18
N THR A 37 -8.65 14.06 -10.73
CA THR A 37 -8.93 14.48 -9.35
C THR A 37 -8.60 13.37 -8.36
N GLU A 38 -9.03 12.14 -8.65
CA GLU A 38 -8.70 10.95 -7.84
C GLU A 38 -7.17 10.76 -7.74
N LEU A 39 -6.46 10.84 -8.87
CA LEU A 39 -5.00 10.73 -8.90
C LEU A 39 -4.32 11.85 -8.10
N ALA A 40 -4.84 13.09 -8.12
CA ALA A 40 -4.32 14.18 -7.30
C ALA A 40 -4.47 13.90 -5.80
N LEU A 41 -5.64 13.42 -5.37
CA LEU A 41 -5.89 13.01 -3.99
C LEU A 41 -4.96 11.87 -3.56
N TRP A 42 -4.72 10.91 -4.46
CA TRP A 42 -3.81 9.79 -4.17
C TRP A 42 -2.37 10.28 -4.05
N ARG A 43 -1.93 11.23 -4.88
CA ARG A 43 -0.59 11.83 -4.75
C ARG A 43 -0.42 12.52 -3.41
N GLU A 44 -1.42 13.29 -3.00
CA GLU A 44 -1.43 13.99 -1.71
C GLU A 44 -1.37 13.01 -0.55
N PHE A 45 -2.18 11.95 -0.58
CA PHE A 45 -2.18 10.91 0.46
C PHE A 45 -0.86 10.13 0.53
N ILE A 46 -0.25 9.80 -0.61
CA ILE A 46 0.99 9.02 -0.64
C ILE A 46 2.19 9.85 -0.21
N GLY A 47 2.26 11.10 -0.67
CA GLY A 47 3.37 12.01 -0.45
C GLY A 47 4.61 11.65 -1.29
N PRO A 48 5.79 11.46 -0.67
CA PRO A 48 7.04 11.29 -1.41
C PRO A 48 7.05 10.02 -2.27
N ARG A 49 7.53 10.13 -3.51
CA ARG A 49 7.56 9.06 -4.52
C ARG A 49 6.17 8.52 -4.89
N ALA A 50 5.14 9.38 -4.89
CA ALA A 50 3.79 9.00 -5.31
C ALA A 50 3.74 8.34 -6.70
N GLU A 51 4.50 8.85 -7.68
CA GLU A 51 4.46 8.33 -9.06
C GLU A 51 4.83 6.83 -9.15
N TYR A 52 5.80 6.38 -8.36
CA TYR A 52 6.17 4.96 -8.30
C TYR A 52 4.99 4.06 -7.90
N TYR A 53 4.18 4.51 -6.95
CA TYR A 53 3.02 3.76 -6.47
C TYR A 53 1.85 3.85 -7.44
N LEU A 54 1.61 5.04 -8.01
CA LEU A 54 0.56 5.24 -9.00
C LEU A 54 0.75 4.36 -10.23
N GLU A 55 1.99 4.25 -10.73
CA GLU A 55 2.30 3.35 -11.83
C GLU A 55 1.99 1.88 -11.48
N ARG A 56 2.31 1.45 -10.26
CA ARG A 56 1.99 0.11 -9.78
C ARG A 56 0.49 -0.13 -9.63
N PHE A 57 -0.26 0.88 -9.20
CA PHE A 57 -1.71 0.80 -9.04
C PHE A 57 -2.46 0.64 -10.36
N ARG A 58 -1.88 1.10 -11.48
CA ARG A 58 -2.44 0.83 -12.81
C ARG A 58 -2.55 -0.66 -13.09
N LEU A 59 -1.60 -1.46 -12.59
CA LEU A 59 -1.61 -2.94 -12.74
C LEU A 59 -2.78 -3.59 -12.00
N PHE A 60 -3.34 -2.93 -10.98
CA PHE A 60 -4.48 -3.46 -10.21
C PHE A 60 -5.84 -3.03 -10.80
N ARG A 61 -5.83 -2.07 -11.73
CA ARG A 61 -7.01 -1.44 -12.35
C ARG A 61 -7.17 -1.85 -13.83
N GLU A 62 -6.97 -3.13 -14.14
CA GLU A 62 -7.10 -3.63 -15.52
C GLU A 62 -8.59 -3.73 -15.92
N GLY A 63 -9.12 -2.66 -16.53
CA GLY A 63 -10.52 -2.55 -16.94
C GLY A 63 -11.48 -2.13 -15.82
N GLU A 64 -12.71 -2.67 -15.81
CA GLU A 64 -13.72 -2.40 -14.77
C GLU A 64 -13.59 -3.27 -13.52
N ARG A 65 -12.64 -4.21 -13.49
CA ARG A 65 -12.48 -5.18 -12.39
C ARG A 65 -11.15 -4.99 -11.68
N GLU A 66 -11.22 -4.79 -10.37
CA GLU A 66 -10.02 -4.77 -9.52
C GLU A 66 -9.48 -6.19 -9.37
N ARG A 67 -8.25 -6.43 -9.82
CA ARG A 67 -7.61 -7.74 -9.73
C ARG A 67 -6.33 -7.65 -8.91
N PHE A 68 -6.14 -8.66 -8.05
CA PHE A 68 -4.86 -8.87 -7.40
C PHE A 68 -3.80 -9.24 -8.43
N ALA A 69 -2.78 -8.39 -8.59
CA ALA A 69 -1.59 -8.71 -9.36
C ALA A 69 -0.40 -8.89 -8.38
N PRO A 70 0.28 -10.04 -8.37
CA PRO A 70 1.44 -10.23 -7.53
C PRO A 70 2.55 -9.28 -7.99
N THR A 71 3.03 -8.43 -7.07
CA THR A 71 4.11 -7.49 -7.37
C THR A 71 5.17 -7.60 -6.28
N TRP A 72 6.42 -7.75 -6.68
CA TRP A 72 7.51 -7.91 -5.72
C TRP A 72 7.87 -6.59 -5.05
N HIS A 73 7.98 -6.58 -3.72
CA HIS A 73 8.35 -5.41 -2.94
C HIS A 73 9.47 -5.71 -1.94
N TRP A 74 10.70 -5.31 -2.29
CA TRP A 74 11.92 -5.58 -1.52
C TRP A 74 11.87 -5.14 -0.04
N PRO A 75 11.42 -3.92 0.30
CA PRO A 75 11.34 -3.51 1.70
C PRO A 75 10.40 -4.38 2.52
N ALA A 76 9.34 -4.90 1.88
CA ALA A 76 8.35 -5.72 2.56
C ALA A 76 8.85 -7.14 2.85
N PHE A 77 9.77 -7.65 2.02
CA PHE A 77 10.44 -8.92 2.24
C PHE A 77 11.40 -8.89 3.43
N GLY A 78 12.27 -7.88 3.50
CA GLY A 78 13.32 -7.82 4.53
C GLY A 78 12.80 -7.33 5.88
N VAL A 79 12.05 -6.23 5.87
CA VAL A 79 11.57 -5.53 7.08
C VAL A 79 10.11 -5.13 6.92
N GLY A 80 9.27 -6.13 6.61
CA GLY A 80 7.86 -5.95 6.26
C GLY A 80 7.07 -5.05 7.20
N TRP A 81 7.06 -5.38 8.48
CA TRP A 81 6.31 -4.64 9.47
C TRP A 81 6.79 -3.19 9.63
N LEU A 82 8.10 -2.92 9.52
CA LEU A 82 8.66 -1.55 9.55
C LEU A 82 8.21 -0.75 8.34
N TRP A 83 8.12 -1.37 7.15
CA TRP A 83 7.60 -0.69 5.98
C TRP A 83 6.13 -0.31 6.13
N TYR A 84 5.29 -1.22 6.65
CA TYR A 84 3.88 -0.93 6.94
C TYR A 84 3.76 0.19 7.99
N LEU A 85 4.61 0.18 9.03
CA LEU A 85 4.65 1.21 10.05
C LEU A 85 5.07 2.57 9.47
N TYR A 86 6.12 2.59 8.66
CA TYR A 86 6.61 3.77 7.94
C TYR A 86 5.52 4.46 7.11
N ARG A 87 4.56 3.69 6.57
CA ARG A 87 3.42 4.17 5.78
C ARG A 87 2.12 4.33 6.57
N LYS A 88 2.21 4.41 7.90
CA LYS A 88 1.07 4.58 8.82
C LYS A 88 0.00 3.47 8.72
N MET A 89 0.35 2.31 8.16
CA MET A 89 -0.55 1.15 8.12
C MET A 89 -0.46 0.35 9.42
N TYR A 90 -0.79 0.98 10.56
CA TYR A 90 -0.56 0.40 11.91
C TYR A 90 -1.16 -0.99 12.10
N LEU A 91 -2.38 -1.21 11.58
CA LEU A 91 -3.03 -2.51 11.64
C LEU A 91 -2.21 -3.58 10.92
N HIS A 92 -1.80 -3.30 9.67
CA HIS A 92 -1.00 -4.23 8.88
C HIS A 92 0.39 -4.42 9.49
N ALA A 93 1.01 -3.35 10.02
CA ALA A 93 2.27 -3.44 10.73
C ALA A 93 2.20 -4.42 11.91
N GLY A 94 1.12 -4.34 12.71
CA GLY A 94 0.86 -5.30 13.78
C GLY A 94 0.67 -6.73 13.27
N VAL A 95 -0.19 -6.94 12.27
CA VAL A 95 -0.43 -8.27 11.69
C VAL A 95 0.86 -8.90 11.15
N PHE A 96 1.67 -8.15 10.41
CA PHE A 96 2.91 -8.67 9.84
C PHE A 96 4.02 -8.86 10.87
N LEU A 97 4.05 -8.05 11.94
CA LEU A 97 4.96 -8.24 13.07
C LEU A 97 4.63 -9.53 13.82
N PHE A 98 3.41 -9.67 14.34
CA PHE A 98 3.02 -10.83 15.13
C PHE A 98 2.90 -12.10 14.29
N GLY A 99 2.39 -11.97 13.06
CA GLY A 99 2.32 -13.09 12.12
C GLY A 99 3.70 -13.59 11.71
N GLY A 100 4.73 -12.74 11.69
CA GLY A 100 6.11 -13.16 11.45
C GLY A 100 6.73 -13.93 12.61
N LEU A 101 6.26 -13.72 13.84
CA LEU A 101 6.70 -14.44 15.03
C LEU A 101 5.97 -15.80 15.19
N LEU A 102 4.76 -15.91 14.66
CA LEU A 102 3.92 -17.09 14.81
C LEU A 102 4.58 -18.40 14.30
N PRO A 103 5.26 -18.44 13.14
CA PRO A 103 5.98 -19.63 12.70
C PRO A 103 7.07 -20.12 13.66
N MET A 104 7.72 -19.21 14.38
CA MET A 104 8.72 -19.58 15.40
C MET A 104 8.06 -20.25 16.60
N VAL A 105 6.92 -19.72 17.05
CA VAL A 105 6.16 -20.28 18.18
C VAL A 105 5.54 -21.63 17.84
N LEU A 106 5.07 -21.81 16.60
CA LEU A 106 4.43 -23.05 16.14
C LEU A 106 5.41 -24.14 15.67
N GLY A 107 6.73 -23.92 15.80
CA GLY A 107 7.75 -24.90 15.44
C GLY A 107 8.02 -25.05 13.92
N ALA A 108 7.45 -24.18 13.08
CA ALA A 108 7.78 -24.11 11.65
C ALA A 108 9.16 -23.47 11.39
N GLY A 109 9.73 -22.83 12.40
CA GLY A 109 11.08 -22.28 12.39
C GLY A 109 11.31 -21.24 11.29
N LEU A 110 12.55 -21.13 10.83
CA LEU A 110 12.96 -20.13 9.85
C LEU A 110 12.22 -20.26 8.51
N VAL A 111 11.88 -21.48 8.09
CA VAL A 111 11.18 -21.74 6.82
C VAL A 111 9.81 -21.04 6.81
N GLY A 112 9.04 -21.16 7.90
CA GLY A 112 7.75 -20.50 8.00
C GLY A 112 7.87 -18.97 8.03
N VAL A 113 8.93 -18.42 8.64
CA VAL A 113 9.22 -16.97 8.61
C VAL A 113 9.52 -16.49 7.19
N VAL A 114 10.31 -17.25 6.42
CA VAL A 114 10.61 -16.91 5.02
C VAL A 114 9.34 -16.93 4.17
N ILE A 115 8.49 -17.95 4.31
CA ILE A 115 7.21 -18.03 3.59
C ILE A 115 6.32 -16.83 3.92
N TRP A 116 6.24 -16.45 5.20
CA TRP A 116 5.51 -15.27 5.65
C TRP A 116 6.04 -13.96 5.04
N ASN A 117 7.37 -13.80 4.98
CA ASN A 117 8.00 -12.62 4.37
C ASN A 117 7.82 -12.59 2.84
N VAL A 118 7.80 -13.72 2.15
CA VAL A 118 7.47 -13.79 0.72
C VAL A 118 6.03 -13.33 0.50
N PHE A 119 5.09 -13.79 1.33
CA PHE A 119 3.71 -13.30 1.27
C PHE A 119 3.63 -11.78 1.51
N ALA A 120 4.35 -11.27 2.51
CA ALA A 120 4.44 -9.84 2.77
C ALA A 120 4.97 -9.06 1.55
N ALA A 121 6.01 -9.58 0.89
CA ALA A 121 6.65 -8.96 -0.26
C ALA A 121 5.73 -8.88 -1.48
N VAL A 122 4.97 -9.94 -1.74
CA VAL A 122 4.08 -10.04 -2.91
C VAL A 122 2.78 -9.24 -2.70
N ALA A 123 2.28 -9.20 -1.46
CA ALA A 123 1.02 -8.54 -1.14
C ALA A 123 1.15 -7.04 -0.82
N ALA A 124 2.36 -6.55 -0.49
CA ALA A 124 2.57 -5.20 0.04
C ALA A 124 1.96 -4.07 -0.80
N ASN A 125 2.21 -4.05 -2.11
CA ASN A 125 1.70 -2.98 -2.96
C ASN A 125 0.16 -3.03 -3.08
N TYR A 126 -0.42 -4.23 -3.10
CA TYR A 126 -1.87 -4.40 -3.17
C TYR A 126 -2.56 -4.04 -1.84
N LEU A 127 -1.99 -4.46 -0.71
CA LEU A 127 -2.49 -4.07 0.61
C LEU A 127 -2.43 -2.55 0.79
N TYR A 128 -1.37 -1.92 0.29
CA TYR A 128 -1.26 -0.47 0.32
C TYR A 128 -2.27 0.23 -0.60
N TYR A 129 -2.49 -0.30 -1.81
CA TYR A 129 -3.56 0.15 -2.70
C TYR A 129 -4.93 0.12 -2.01
N MET A 130 -5.28 -1.02 -1.42
CA MET A 130 -6.55 -1.20 -0.70
C MET A 130 -6.66 -0.27 0.50
N HIS A 131 -5.58 -0.07 1.23
CA HIS A 131 -5.53 0.84 2.35
C HIS A 131 -5.79 2.30 1.94
N ILE A 132 -5.21 2.77 0.84
CA ILE A 132 -5.47 4.13 0.32
C ILE A 132 -6.94 4.27 -0.08
N LYS A 133 -7.46 3.34 -0.88
CA LYS A 133 -8.87 3.37 -1.30
C LYS A 133 -9.81 3.42 -0.10
N LEU A 134 -9.62 2.53 0.86
CA LEU A 134 -10.46 2.47 2.06
C LEU A 134 -10.34 3.75 2.88
N SER A 135 -9.12 4.28 3.05
CA SER A 135 -8.89 5.51 3.82
C SER A 135 -9.57 6.72 3.16
N LEU A 136 -9.49 6.85 1.84
CA LEU A 136 -10.12 7.95 1.12
C LEU A 136 -11.65 7.89 1.21
N VAL A 137 -12.25 6.71 1.06
CA VAL A 137 -13.70 6.53 1.25
C VAL A 137 -14.13 6.89 2.67
N LEU A 138 -13.35 6.48 3.69
CA LEU A 138 -13.64 6.82 5.08
C LEU A 138 -13.49 8.32 5.37
N ILE A 139 -12.51 8.98 4.73
CA ILE A 139 -12.30 10.42 4.87
C ILE A 139 -13.44 11.19 4.20
N GLU A 140 -13.85 10.80 3.00
CA GLU A 140 -14.97 11.40 2.30
C GLU A 140 -16.27 11.32 3.12
N GLN A 141 -16.53 10.16 3.74
CA GLN A 141 -17.67 9.99 4.64
C GLN A 141 -17.61 10.86 5.90
N ARG A 142 -16.41 11.18 6.40
CA ARG A 142 -16.23 12.02 7.61
C ARG A 142 -16.21 13.51 7.32
N ALA A 143 -15.60 13.92 6.21
CA ALA A 143 -15.47 15.32 5.83
C ALA A 143 -16.76 15.91 5.25
N GLY A 144 -17.59 15.08 4.61
CA GLY A 144 -18.82 15.53 3.97
C GLY A 144 -18.52 16.56 2.87
N LEU A 145 -19.15 17.74 2.97
CA LEU A 145 -18.97 18.85 2.01
C LEU A 145 -17.82 19.81 2.39
N ASP A 146 -17.15 19.61 3.52
CA ASP A 146 -16.07 20.50 3.95
C ASP A 146 -14.72 20.08 3.33
N GLU A 147 -14.35 20.80 2.28
CA GLU A 147 -13.12 20.60 1.52
C GLU A 147 -11.87 20.80 2.40
N THR A 148 -11.90 21.75 3.34
CA THR A 148 -10.74 22.05 4.19
C THR A 148 -10.51 20.95 5.22
N ALA A 149 -11.59 20.41 5.79
CA ALA A 149 -11.54 19.24 6.66
C ALA A 149 -11.04 18.01 5.88
N ARG A 150 -11.48 17.82 4.63
CA ARG A 150 -11.02 16.73 3.77
C ARG A 150 -9.51 16.75 3.56
N HIS A 151 -8.96 17.89 3.13
CA HIS A 151 -7.51 18.03 2.93
C HIS A 151 -6.70 17.79 4.20
N ARG A 152 -7.16 18.31 5.34
CA ARG A 152 -6.49 18.07 6.64
C ARG A 152 -6.48 16.58 6.98
N LEU A 153 -7.61 15.90 6.85
CA LEU A 153 -7.72 14.46 7.13
C LEU A 153 -6.86 13.61 6.20
N ILE A 154 -6.77 13.97 4.91
CA ILE A 154 -5.89 13.30 3.94
C ILE A 154 -4.42 13.46 4.34
N THR A 155 -4.02 14.68 4.68
CA THR A 155 -2.63 14.96 5.09
C THR A 155 -2.26 14.24 6.39
N ASP A 156 -3.19 14.18 7.35
CA ASP A 156 -2.98 13.54 8.64
C ASP A 156 -2.92 12.00 8.53
N ALA A 157 -3.81 11.41 7.73
CA ALA A 157 -3.88 9.96 7.52
C ALA A 157 -2.75 9.45 6.59
N GLY A 158 -2.36 10.26 5.62
CA GLY A 158 -1.36 9.93 4.60
C GLY A 158 0.08 10.21 5.03
N GLY A 159 0.97 10.17 4.04
CA GLY A 159 2.39 10.48 4.18
C GLY A 159 3.22 9.35 4.77
N VAL A 160 4.36 9.74 5.36
CA VAL A 160 5.39 8.83 5.86
C VAL A 160 5.86 9.23 7.25
N GLN A 161 6.40 8.28 8.01
CA GLN A 161 6.99 8.50 9.33
C GLN A 161 8.51 8.41 9.27
N PRO A 162 9.25 9.53 9.18
CA PRO A 162 10.71 9.51 8.98
C PRO A 162 11.47 8.81 10.11
N TYR A 163 10.97 8.88 11.35
CA TYR A 163 11.62 8.27 12.51
C TYR A 163 11.73 6.74 12.42
N VAL A 164 10.91 6.08 11.60
CA VAL A 164 10.92 4.62 11.45
C VAL A 164 12.24 4.13 10.84
N TRP A 165 12.93 4.96 10.06
CA TRP A 165 14.29 4.64 9.59
C TRP A 165 15.27 4.48 10.74
N TRP A 166 15.26 5.41 11.70
CA TRP A 166 16.11 5.35 12.88
C TRP A 166 15.74 4.18 13.79
N LEU A 167 14.44 3.88 13.92
CA LEU A 167 13.97 2.69 14.63
C LEU A 167 14.53 1.40 13.99
N GLY A 168 14.46 1.30 12.67
CA GLY A 168 15.01 0.14 11.94
C GLY A 168 16.52 -0.01 12.12
N ILE A 169 17.28 1.10 12.03
CA ILE A 169 18.73 1.11 12.26
C ILE A 169 19.05 0.67 13.70
N GLY A 170 18.33 1.19 14.70
CA GLY A 170 18.53 0.84 16.09
C GLY A 170 18.28 -0.65 16.36
N LEU A 171 17.17 -1.20 15.83
CA LEU A 171 16.88 -2.63 15.96
C LEU A 171 17.93 -3.51 15.29
N MET A 172 18.46 -3.08 14.13
CA MET A 172 19.51 -3.82 13.45
C MET A 172 20.82 -3.79 14.27
N ALA A 173 21.20 -2.64 14.81
CA ALA A 173 22.37 -2.53 15.67
C ALA A 173 22.27 -3.43 16.91
N VAL A 174 21.09 -3.49 17.54
CA VAL A 174 20.83 -4.38 18.69
C VAL A 174 20.97 -5.85 18.30
N ALA A 175 20.39 -6.27 17.17
CA ALA A 175 20.48 -7.66 16.73
C ALA A 175 21.91 -8.07 16.33
N ILE A 176 22.70 -7.17 15.73
CA ILE A 176 24.14 -7.41 15.49
C ILE A 176 24.89 -7.54 16.81
N ALA A 177 24.67 -6.64 17.77
CA ALA A 177 25.33 -6.69 19.07
C ALA A 177 25.02 -8.00 19.81
N ALA A 178 23.76 -8.43 19.82
CA ALA A 178 23.36 -9.71 20.39
C ALA A 178 24.05 -10.90 19.70
N GLY A 179 24.07 -10.92 18.36
CA GLY A 179 24.73 -11.99 17.61
C GLY A 179 26.25 -12.06 17.82
N ILE A 180 26.92 -10.92 18.02
CA ILE A 180 28.35 -10.88 18.36
C ILE A 180 28.60 -11.40 19.78
N MET A 181 27.70 -11.12 20.73
CA MET A 181 27.79 -11.62 22.11
C MET A 181 27.63 -13.14 22.21
N GLU A 182 26.96 -13.77 21.24
CA GLU A 182 26.68 -15.21 21.20
C GLU A 182 27.69 -16.04 20.37
N ALA A 183 28.80 -15.43 19.92
CA ALA A 183 29.80 -16.12 19.10
C ALA A 183 30.35 -17.36 19.84
N PRO A 184 30.27 -18.57 19.25
CA PRO A 184 30.74 -19.79 19.91
C PRO A 184 32.25 -19.73 20.13
N ALA A 185 32.70 -20.25 21.28
CA ALA A 185 34.11 -20.32 21.63
C ALA A 185 34.92 -20.99 20.50
N PRO A 186 36.17 -20.55 20.24
CA PRO A 186 37.00 -21.11 19.18
C PRO A 186 37.12 -22.62 19.34
N VAL A 187 36.81 -23.35 18.27
CA VAL A 187 36.89 -24.81 18.23
C VAL A 187 38.35 -25.21 18.40
N THR A 188 38.70 -25.80 19.54
CA THR A 188 40.04 -26.37 19.75
C THR A 188 40.21 -27.58 18.84
N PRO A 189 41.26 -27.64 17.99
CA PRO A 189 41.49 -28.81 17.15
C PRO A 189 41.73 -30.05 18.02
N PRO A 190 41.28 -31.24 17.57
CA PRO A 190 41.53 -32.49 18.29
C PRO A 190 43.04 -32.71 18.42
N SER A 191 43.51 -32.99 19.63
CA SER A 191 44.90 -33.33 19.89
C SER A 191 45.28 -34.54 19.04
N SER A 192 46.27 -34.38 18.16
CA SER A 192 46.86 -35.48 17.41
C SER A 192 47.55 -36.44 18.40
N GLY A 193 46.80 -37.42 18.89
CA GLY A 193 47.37 -38.56 19.59
C GLY A 193 48.27 -39.31 18.62
N ALA A 194 49.57 -39.33 18.91
CA ALA A 194 50.52 -40.14 18.16
C ALA A 194 50.12 -41.62 18.34
N PRO A 195 49.98 -42.41 17.25
CA PRO A 195 49.82 -43.85 17.39
C PRO A 195 51.10 -44.45 17.96
N ALA A 196 50.94 -45.31 18.96
CA ALA A 196 51.99 -46.08 19.62
C ALA A 196 52.54 -47.20 18.72
#